data_AF-A0A9J6BD22-F1
#
_entry.id   AF-A0A9J6BD22-F1
#
_cell.length_a   1.000
_cell.length_b   1.000
_cell.length_c   1.000
_cell.angle_alpha   90.00
_cell.angle_beta   90.00
_cell.angle_gamma   90.00
#
_symmetry.space_group_name_H-M   'P 1'
#
loop_
_entity.id
_entity.type
_entity.pdbx_description
1 polymer ?
#
loop_
_entity_poly.entity_id
_entity_poly.type
_entity_poly.pdbx_seq_one_letter_code
_entity_poly.pdbx_strand_id
1 'polypeptide(L)'
;MNKLVKYLLSLIILIKILTETSEIIPKSLQNKIFFEALLDRFELVYENKEKFEWNVKIRKINKTRSILGYVIIKTSLGNEIVEEIKSLKKQGGEYRYMAYKINKTPFCKLNGEDLIFYPDFAKSSDFPQDIIEKCPLQPGNYSLRGIQFSLKNLPKVVVPSGDYCAESTFYDGDEKILVYRIYITHNKTNEIFFEAILDRFELIHEDKKSFEWKIKIRKVNKTRMIVGTLNLKVPLGNEIVEEILSLKKQGGEYRYMAYKVKKTPFCKLNGEDKFFYPDFARGSDFPSNLIENCPLQPENYTLHGVNLMLENIPKVVVPSGDYCAESNFYNGTEKILTYRIYATINQI
;
A
#
# COMPACT_ATOMS: atom_id res chain seq x y z
N MET A 1 -4.28 -15.01 -15.04
CA MET A 1 -4.10 -15.03 -13.57
C MET A 1 -2.92 -14.11 -13.21
N ASN A 2 -3.20 -12.85 -12.92
CA ASN A 2 -2.20 -11.76 -12.95
C ASN A 2 -2.41 -10.79 -11.78
N LYS A 3 -1.35 -10.06 -11.42
CA LYS A 3 -1.04 -9.45 -10.10
C LYS A 3 -1.92 -8.28 -9.62
N LEU A 4 -3.21 -8.27 -9.92
CA LEU A 4 -4.21 -7.37 -9.32
C LEU A 4 -4.87 -7.98 -8.06
N VAL A 5 -4.34 -9.11 -7.59
CA VAL A 5 -4.68 -9.81 -6.33
C VAL A 5 -3.96 -9.17 -5.11
N LYS A 6 -3.17 -8.11 -5.32
CA LYS A 6 -2.25 -7.55 -4.30
C LYS A 6 -2.67 -6.25 -3.62
N TYR A 7 -3.76 -5.60 -4.02
CA TYR A 7 -4.19 -4.35 -3.38
C TYR A 7 -5.39 -4.51 -2.43
N LEU A 8 -6.03 -5.68 -2.50
CA LEU A 8 -7.27 -5.97 -1.78
C LEU A 8 -7.15 -6.97 -0.63
N LEU A 9 -5.91 -7.35 -0.35
CA LEU A 9 -5.42 -7.92 0.89
C LEU A 9 -4.66 -6.85 1.72
N SER A 10 -4.64 -5.60 1.24
CA SER A 10 -3.82 -4.49 1.75
C SER A 10 -4.36 -3.60 2.90
N LEU A 11 -5.29 -4.04 3.73
CA LEU A 11 -5.45 -3.45 5.07
C LEU A 11 -5.20 -4.50 6.16
N ILE A 12 -5.79 -5.69 6.05
CA ILE A 12 -5.57 -6.77 7.04
C ILE A 12 -4.29 -7.59 6.75
N ILE A 13 -3.89 -7.81 5.47
CA ILE A 13 -2.56 -8.38 5.11
C ILE A 13 -1.47 -7.32 5.02
N LEU A 14 -1.81 -6.03 4.84
CA LEU A 14 -0.82 -4.97 4.96
C LEU A 14 -0.25 -4.89 6.38
N ILE A 15 -1.10 -5.08 7.39
CA ILE A 15 -0.66 -5.13 8.78
C ILE A 15 0.07 -6.46 9.09
N LYS A 16 -0.31 -7.58 8.45
CA LYS A 16 0.36 -8.90 8.55
C LYS A 16 1.75 -8.97 7.89
N ILE A 17 2.01 -8.15 6.86
CA ILE A 17 3.31 -8.05 6.15
C ILE A 17 4.28 -7.10 6.86
N LEU A 18 3.79 -6.13 7.64
CA LEU A 18 4.60 -5.08 8.26
C LEU A 18 5.14 -5.44 9.66
N THR A 19 4.73 -6.57 10.23
CA THR A 19 5.19 -7.08 11.54
C THR A 19 6.48 -7.92 11.48
N GLU A 20 6.81 -8.54 10.33
CA GLU A 20 8.04 -9.32 10.13
C GLU A 20 9.31 -8.46 9.93
N THR A 21 9.18 -7.13 9.84
CA THR A 21 10.31 -6.19 9.68
C THR A 21 10.57 -5.31 10.91
N SER A 22 9.96 -5.66 12.06
CA SER A 22 9.99 -4.87 13.29
C SER A 22 11.34 -4.84 14.04
N GLU A 23 12.36 -5.60 13.61
CA GLU A 23 13.67 -5.64 14.26
C GLU A 23 14.59 -4.44 13.96
N ILE A 24 14.25 -3.55 13.02
CA ILE A 24 15.17 -2.50 12.53
C ILE A 24 14.68 -1.07 12.82
N ILE A 25 13.76 -0.88 13.77
CA ILE A 25 13.37 0.48 14.22
C ILE A 25 14.08 0.79 15.54
N PRO A 26 14.99 1.78 15.59
CA PRO A 26 15.62 2.21 16.83
C PRO A 26 14.56 2.57 17.88
N LYS A 27 14.68 2.01 19.10
CA LYS A 27 13.76 2.26 20.24
C LYS A 27 13.51 3.76 20.49
N SER A 28 14.47 4.63 20.14
CA SER A 28 14.37 6.09 20.28
C SER A 28 13.31 6.76 19.38
N LEU A 29 12.88 6.10 18.28
CA LEU A 29 11.88 6.61 17.33
C LEU A 29 10.48 6.01 17.52
N GLN A 30 10.34 4.97 18.35
CA GLN A 30 9.06 4.32 18.64
C GLN A 30 8.13 5.23 19.48
N ASN A 31 8.70 6.13 20.30
CA ASN A 31 7.93 6.94 21.25
C ASN A 31 7.52 8.35 20.77
N LYS A 32 7.82 8.74 19.51
CA LYS A 32 7.76 10.17 19.11
C LYS A 32 6.74 10.56 18.04
N ILE A 33 5.97 9.64 17.43
CA ILE A 33 4.92 10.01 16.48
C ILE A 33 3.74 9.06 16.64
N PHE A 34 2.63 9.58 17.17
CA PHE A 34 1.39 8.84 17.36
C PHE A 34 0.41 9.21 16.22
N PHE A 35 -0.28 8.22 15.66
CA PHE A 35 -1.48 8.48 14.87
C PHE A 35 -2.69 8.54 15.80
N GLU A 36 -3.58 9.47 15.52
CA GLU A 36 -4.90 9.50 16.13
C GLU A 36 -5.91 9.23 15.01
N ALA A 37 -6.28 7.96 14.83
CA ALA A 37 -7.53 7.66 14.17
C ALA A 37 -8.61 7.56 15.21
N LEU A 38 -9.73 8.19 14.91
CA LEU A 38 -10.87 8.25 15.79
C LEU A 38 -11.93 7.32 15.23
N LEU A 39 -12.34 6.36 16.03
CA LEU A 39 -13.54 5.59 15.75
C LEU A 39 -14.74 6.53 15.83
N ASP A 40 -15.37 6.86 14.71
CA ASP A 40 -16.41 7.87 14.71
C ASP A 40 -17.79 7.31 15.00
N ARG A 41 -18.17 6.31 14.21
CA ARG A 41 -19.52 5.78 14.16
C ARG A 41 -19.50 4.27 13.91
N PHE A 42 -20.49 3.61 14.49
CA PHE A 42 -20.82 2.21 14.24
C PHE A 42 -22.26 2.23 13.76
N GLU A 43 -22.55 1.49 12.70
CA GLU A 43 -23.86 1.43 12.09
C GLU A 43 -24.20 -0.02 11.79
N LEU A 44 -25.23 -0.54 12.45
CA LEU A 44 -25.82 -1.82 12.11
C LEU A 44 -26.76 -1.59 10.91
N VAL A 45 -26.40 -2.13 9.75
CA VAL A 45 -27.14 -1.92 8.50
C VAL A 45 -28.21 -2.99 8.35
N TYR A 46 -27.89 -4.23 8.72
CA TYR A 46 -28.81 -5.37 8.63
C TYR A 46 -28.42 -6.41 9.67
N GLU A 47 -29.43 -7.06 10.27
CA GLU A 47 -29.24 -8.25 11.10
C GLU A 47 -30.38 -9.24 10.84
N ASN A 48 -30.05 -10.52 10.72
CA ASN A 48 -31.02 -11.60 10.84
C ASN A 48 -31.17 -11.91 12.34
N LYS A 49 -32.28 -11.47 12.94
CA LYS A 49 -32.56 -11.60 14.38
C LYS A 49 -32.69 -13.04 14.89
N GLU A 50 -32.88 -14.01 13.99
CA GLU A 50 -32.92 -15.43 14.34
C GLU A 50 -31.51 -16.00 14.51
N LYS A 51 -30.49 -15.39 13.90
CA LYS A 51 -29.08 -15.82 13.97
C LYS A 51 -28.23 -14.93 14.88
N PHE A 52 -28.49 -13.63 14.89
CA PHE A 52 -27.73 -12.62 15.63
C PHE A 52 -28.62 -11.61 16.33
N GLU A 53 -28.14 -11.05 17.43
CA GLU A 53 -28.68 -9.82 18.00
C GLU A 53 -27.53 -8.92 18.42
N TRP A 54 -27.42 -7.76 17.78
CA TRP A 54 -26.33 -6.81 18.05
C TRP A 54 -26.85 -5.62 18.85
N ASN A 55 -26.35 -5.47 20.07
CA ASN A 55 -26.57 -4.27 20.88
C ASN A 55 -25.23 -3.60 21.16
N VAL A 56 -24.77 -2.83 20.17
CA VAL A 56 -23.44 -2.23 20.15
C VAL A 56 -23.56 -0.72 20.10
N LYS A 57 -22.77 -0.03 20.94
CA LYS A 57 -22.71 1.42 21.03
C LYS A 57 -21.27 1.89 21.06
N ILE A 58 -21.03 3.05 20.46
CA ILE A 58 -19.76 3.76 20.65
C ILE A 58 -19.90 4.68 21.84
N ARG A 59 -18.97 4.60 22.78
CA ARG A 59 -18.86 5.53 23.90
C ARG A 59 -17.49 6.19 23.88
N LYS A 60 -17.46 7.50 24.13
CA LYS A 60 -16.21 8.21 24.42
C LYS A 60 -15.76 7.82 25.83
N ILE A 61 -14.57 7.23 25.93
CA ILE A 61 -13.90 6.90 27.19
C ILE A 61 -12.59 7.71 27.19
N ASN A 62 -12.50 8.73 28.04
CA ASN A 62 -11.39 9.70 28.03
C ASN A 62 -11.23 10.42 26.67
N LYS A 63 -10.02 10.38 26.08
CA LYS A 63 -9.73 10.94 24.75
C LYS A 63 -10.03 9.97 23.60
N THR A 64 -10.36 8.71 23.90
CA THR A 64 -10.61 7.68 22.88
C THR A 64 -12.11 7.35 22.79
N ARG A 65 -12.52 6.79 21.65
CA ARG A 65 -13.86 6.22 21.47
C ARG A 65 -13.73 4.70 21.45
N SER A 66 -14.62 4.02 22.15
CA SER A 66 -14.62 2.57 22.34
C SER A 66 -15.95 1.96 21.92
N ILE A 67 -15.89 0.75 21.37
CA ILE A 67 -17.08 -0.08 21.15
C ILE A 67 -17.42 -0.82 22.45
N LEU A 68 -18.65 -0.64 22.90
CA LEU A 68 -19.23 -1.32 24.07
C LEU A 68 -20.54 -1.97 23.66
N GLY A 69 -20.90 -3.06 24.32
CA GLY A 69 -22.19 -3.69 24.08
C GLY A 69 -22.15 -5.19 24.30
N TYR A 70 -23.04 -5.87 23.61
CA TYR A 70 -23.04 -7.33 23.55
C TYR A 70 -23.54 -7.80 22.18
N VAL A 71 -23.16 -9.02 21.84
CA VAL A 71 -23.64 -9.75 20.68
C VAL A 71 -24.20 -11.07 21.16
N ILE A 72 -25.46 -11.35 20.83
CA ILE A 72 -26.06 -12.67 21.05
C ILE A 72 -25.94 -13.44 19.75
N ILE A 73 -25.21 -14.55 19.81
CA ILE A 73 -25.08 -15.52 18.73
C ILE A 73 -26.10 -16.62 19.02
N LYS A 74 -27.09 -16.79 18.13
CA LYS A 74 -28.17 -17.78 18.29
C LYS A 74 -27.89 -19.08 17.53
N THR A 75 -27.03 -19.01 16.52
CA THR A 75 -26.55 -20.15 15.73
C THR A 75 -25.04 -20.22 15.76
N SER A 76 -24.48 -21.42 15.80
CA SER A 76 -23.02 -21.64 15.77
C SER A 76 -22.38 -20.89 14.59
N LEU A 77 -21.23 -20.24 14.82
CA LEU A 77 -20.44 -19.61 13.77
C LEU A 77 -19.21 -20.47 13.45
N GLY A 78 -19.37 -21.38 12.51
CA GLY A 78 -18.30 -22.22 12.01
C GLY A 78 -17.74 -21.75 10.66
N ASN A 79 -17.28 -22.73 9.89
CA ASN A 79 -16.69 -22.49 8.57
C ASN A 79 -17.75 -22.24 7.49
N GLU A 80 -19.01 -22.56 7.78
CA GLU A 80 -20.19 -22.30 6.95
C GLU A 80 -20.56 -20.82 6.88
N ILE A 81 -20.23 -20.06 7.92
CA ILE A 81 -20.43 -18.61 7.94
C ILE A 81 -19.24 -17.94 7.30
N VAL A 82 -19.49 -17.19 6.22
CA VAL A 82 -18.46 -16.47 5.48
C VAL A 82 -18.61 -14.96 5.64
N GLU A 83 -17.51 -14.27 5.81
CA GLU A 83 -17.43 -12.82 5.96
C GLU A 83 -16.83 -12.18 4.70
N GLU A 84 -17.45 -11.09 4.24
CA GLU A 84 -16.96 -10.21 3.19
C GLU A 84 -16.72 -8.83 3.80
N ILE A 85 -15.51 -8.30 3.69
CA ILE A 85 -15.16 -6.98 4.22
C ILE A 85 -14.81 -6.04 3.07
N LYS A 86 -15.45 -4.88 2.98
CA LYS A 86 -15.12 -3.82 2.01
C LYS A 86 -14.55 -2.60 2.72
N SER A 87 -13.51 -2.00 2.14
CA SER A 87 -13.02 -0.71 2.58
C SER A 87 -13.51 0.39 1.65
N LEU A 88 -14.02 1.48 2.22
CA LEU A 88 -14.46 2.66 1.51
C LEU A 88 -13.75 3.90 2.07
N LYS A 89 -13.54 4.89 1.19
CA LYS A 89 -13.02 6.21 1.57
C LYS A 89 -13.98 7.28 1.09
N LYS A 90 -14.22 8.28 1.92
CA LYS A 90 -15.02 9.44 1.57
C LYS A 90 -14.31 10.30 0.52
N GLN A 91 -14.96 10.50 -0.61
CA GLN A 91 -14.48 11.30 -1.75
C GLN A 91 -15.67 12.08 -2.32
N GLY A 92 -15.56 13.41 -2.40
CA GLY A 92 -16.66 14.25 -2.90
C GLY A 92 -17.95 14.14 -2.08
N GLY A 93 -17.84 13.89 -0.77
CA GLY A 93 -18.99 13.73 0.13
C GLY A 93 -19.52 12.30 0.26
N GLU A 94 -19.15 11.39 -0.65
CA GLU A 94 -19.66 10.02 -0.70
C GLU A 94 -18.58 9.00 -0.34
N TYR A 95 -18.97 7.89 0.29
CA TYR A 95 -18.06 6.77 0.52
C TYR A 95 -17.92 5.94 -0.75
N ARG A 96 -16.74 6.01 -1.37
CA ARG A 96 -16.41 5.24 -2.57
C ARG A 96 -15.55 4.06 -2.21
N TYR A 97 -15.80 2.96 -2.89
CA TYR A 97 -15.04 1.74 -2.74
C TYR A 97 -13.55 2.03 -2.96
N MET A 98 -12.75 1.76 -1.94
CA MET A 98 -11.31 1.64 -2.15
C MET A 98 -11.05 0.28 -2.77
N ALA A 99 -9.94 0.15 -3.49
CA ALA A 99 -9.45 -1.13 -3.96
C ALA A 99 -9.07 -2.03 -2.76
N TYR A 100 -9.99 -2.40 -1.85
CA TYR A 100 -9.92 -3.45 -0.81
C TYR A 100 -11.27 -4.12 -0.55
N LYS A 101 -11.32 -5.44 -0.76
CA LYS A 101 -12.42 -6.35 -0.49
C LYS A 101 -11.86 -7.72 -0.15
N ILE A 102 -12.12 -8.16 1.08
CA ILE A 102 -12.06 -9.58 1.42
C ILE A 102 -13.28 -10.21 0.80
N ASN A 103 -13.07 -11.11 -0.16
CA ASN A 103 -14.16 -11.93 -0.67
C ASN A 103 -14.64 -12.88 0.43
N LYS A 104 -15.89 -13.36 0.32
CA LYS A 104 -16.51 -14.35 1.21
C LYS A 104 -15.50 -15.37 1.72
N THR A 105 -15.03 -15.20 2.95
CA THR A 105 -14.00 -16.03 3.60
C THR A 105 -14.59 -16.59 4.90
N PRO A 106 -14.41 -17.88 5.21
CA PRO A 106 -14.92 -18.45 6.46
C PRO A 106 -14.53 -17.63 7.69
N PHE A 107 -15.48 -17.34 8.58
CA PHE A 107 -15.31 -16.48 9.75
C PHE A 107 -14.11 -16.92 10.62
N CYS A 108 -14.04 -18.21 10.93
CA CYS A 108 -12.98 -18.80 11.75
C CYS A 108 -11.60 -18.65 11.12
N LYS A 109 -11.51 -18.86 9.81
CA LYS A 109 -10.26 -18.69 9.07
C LYS A 109 -9.83 -17.22 9.06
N LEU A 110 -10.76 -16.31 8.78
CA LEU A 110 -10.48 -14.89 8.69
C LEU A 110 -9.96 -14.34 10.02
N ASN A 111 -10.65 -14.64 11.12
CA ASN A 111 -10.30 -14.13 12.45
C ASN A 111 -9.11 -14.88 13.07
N GLY A 112 -8.92 -16.16 12.75
CA GLY A 112 -7.76 -16.92 13.19
C GLY A 112 -6.45 -16.47 12.54
N GLU A 113 -6.55 -15.98 11.31
CA GLU A 113 -5.42 -15.43 10.57
C GLU A 113 -5.14 -13.96 10.90
N ASP A 114 -5.99 -13.30 11.68
CA ASP A 114 -5.82 -11.91 12.10
C ASP A 114 -4.97 -11.81 13.37
N LEU A 115 -3.74 -11.34 13.20
CA LEU A 115 -2.76 -11.19 14.29
C LEU A 115 -2.82 -9.82 14.98
N ILE A 116 -3.69 -8.91 14.52
CA ILE A 116 -3.65 -7.52 14.97
C ILE A 116 -4.95 -7.09 15.60
N PHE A 117 -6.08 -7.22 14.91
CA PHE A 117 -7.34 -6.73 15.45
C PHE A 117 -7.98 -7.76 16.36
N TYR A 118 -8.08 -9.01 15.92
CA TYR A 118 -8.72 -10.07 16.70
C TYR A 118 -8.13 -10.26 18.11
N PRO A 119 -6.81 -10.24 18.35
CA PRO A 119 -6.28 -10.40 19.71
C PRO A 119 -6.71 -9.28 20.66
N ASP A 120 -6.73 -8.02 20.21
CA ASP A 120 -7.15 -6.89 21.03
C ASP A 120 -8.68 -6.83 21.20
N PHE A 121 -9.41 -7.26 20.16
CA PHE A 121 -10.85 -7.49 20.22
C PHE A 121 -11.22 -8.59 21.23
N ALA A 122 -10.56 -9.75 21.18
CA ALA A 122 -10.78 -10.89 22.06
C ALA A 122 -10.39 -10.56 23.51
N LYS A 123 -9.29 -9.84 23.74
CA LYS A 123 -8.94 -9.31 25.08
C LYS A 123 -10.02 -8.38 25.65
N SER A 124 -10.69 -7.65 24.78
CA SER A 124 -11.72 -6.67 25.14
C SER A 124 -13.14 -7.22 24.98
N SER A 125 -13.32 -8.54 24.88
CA SER A 125 -14.64 -9.17 24.73
C SER A 125 -14.68 -10.56 25.35
N ASP A 126 -15.82 -11.25 25.26
CA ASP A 126 -15.97 -12.66 25.64
C ASP A 126 -15.63 -13.62 24.49
N PHE A 127 -15.14 -13.11 23.35
CA PHE A 127 -14.69 -13.96 22.25
C PHE A 127 -13.41 -14.72 22.64
N PRO A 128 -13.24 -15.97 22.16
CA PRO A 128 -12.07 -16.77 22.49
C PRO A 128 -10.80 -16.16 21.92
N GLN A 129 -9.71 -16.13 22.69
CA GLN A 129 -8.42 -15.64 22.19
C GLN A 129 -7.87 -16.51 21.05
N ASP A 130 -8.00 -17.84 21.17
CA ASP A 130 -7.57 -18.82 20.14
C ASP A 130 -8.75 -19.26 19.28
N ILE A 131 -9.25 -18.36 18.42
CA ILE A 131 -10.45 -18.62 17.61
C ILE A 131 -10.29 -19.81 16.65
N ILE A 132 -9.07 -20.12 16.21
CA ILE A 132 -8.81 -21.29 15.35
C ILE A 132 -9.18 -22.58 16.07
N GLU A 133 -8.75 -22.74 17.33
CA GLU A 133 -8.98 -23.96 18.11
C GLU A 133 -10.39 -24.02 18.70
N LYS A 134 -10.98 -22.85 18.95
CA LYS A 134 -12.31 -22.72 19.57
C LYS A 134 -13.44 -22.51 18.57
N CYS A 135 -13.14 -22.69 17.28
CA CYS A 135 -14.14 -22.74 16.25
C CYS A 135 -14.72 -24.15 16.08
N PRO A 136 -16.03 -24.30 15.84
CA PRO A 136 -16.98 -23.22 15.60
C PRO A 136 -17.41 -22.50 16.88
N LEU A 137 -17.64 -21.19 16.78
CA LEU A 137 -18.04 -20.36 17.92
C LEU A 137 -19.48 -20.72 18.32
N GLN A 138 -19.66 -21.12 19.57
CA GLN A 138 -20.95 -21.62 20.05
C GLN A 138 -22.00 -20.51 20.19
N PRO A 139 -23.30 -20.84 20.13
CA PRO A 139 -24.36 -19.91 20.54
C PRO A 139 -24.14 -19.42 21.97
N GLY A 140 -24.35 -18.14 22.20
CA GLY A 140 -24.09 -17.52 23.49
C GLY A 140 -24.19 -16.00 23.45
N ASN A 141 -24.07 -15.41 24.64
CA ASN A 141 -23.98 -13.96 24.80
C ASN A 141 -22.52 -13.56 24.97
N TYR A 142 -22.04 -12.70 24.07
CA TYR A 142 -20.65 -12.24 24.04
C TYR A 142 -20.60 -10.75 24.34
N SER A 143 -20.04 -10.38 25.49
CA SER A 143 -19.91 -8.97 25.89
C SER A 143 -18.74 -8.32 25.17
N LEU A 144 -18.91 -7.04 24.80
CA LEU A 144 -17.87 -6.17 24.25
C LEU A 144 -17.51 -5.10 25.31
N ARG A 145 -16.33 -5.23 25.92
CA ARG A 145 -15.86 -4.44 27.07
C ARG A 145 -14.90 -3.33 26.68
N GLY A 146 -15.32 -2.48 25.76
CA GLY A 146 -14.62 -1.23 25.49
C GLY A 146 -13.47 -1.41 24.52
N ILE A 147 -13.73 -2.09 23.40
CA ILE A 147 -12.77 -2.31 22.33
C ILE A 147 -12.29 -0.94 21.84
N GLN A 148 -11.01 -0.66 22.06
CA GLN A 148 -10.35 0.53 21.55
C GLN A 148 -9.58 0.15 20.29
N PHE A 149 -9.83 0.87 19.20
CA PHE A 149 -8.95 0.83 18.04
C PHE A 149 -7.73 1.71 18.34
N SER A 150 -6.78 1.18 19.11
CA SER A 150 -5.51 1.86 19.33
C SER A 150 -4.60 1.63 18.14
N LEU A 151 -4.59 2.58 17.20
CA LEU A 151 -3.63 2.56 16.09
C LEU A 151 -2.18 2.88 16.52
N LYS A 152 -1.88 2.92 17.83
CA LYS A 152 -0.52 3.08 18.37
C LYS A 152 0.44 1.99 17.87
N ASN A 153 -0.09 0.84 17.48
CA ASN A 153 0.67 -0.29 16.97
C ASN A 153 0.60 -0.42 15.43
N LEU A 154 0.00 0.56 14.73
CA LEU A 154 0.09 0.57 13.28
C LEU A 154 1.49 1.04 12.84
N PRO A 155 2.15 0.30 11.94
CA PRO A 155 3.33 0.80 11.26
C PRO A 155 2.98 2.13 10.61
N LYS A 156 3.91 3.07 10.69
CA LYS A 156 3.69 4.48 10.36
C LYS A 156 3.21 4.79 8.93
N VAL A 157 2.91 3.79 8.08
CA VAL A 157 3.36 3.81 6.67
C VAL A 157 2.32 4.10 5.57
N VAL A 158 1.00 3.87 5.70
CA VAL A 158 0.20 3.67 4.46
C VAL A 158 -1.21 4.26 4.38
N VAL A 159 -1.82 4.83 5.43
CA VAL A 159 -3.22 5.30 5.32
C VAL A 159 -3.25 6.83 5.13
N PRO A 160 -3.67 7.37 3.97
CA PRO A 160 -3.86 8.81 3.82
C PRO A 160 -4.79 9.38 4.88
N SER A 161 -4.72 10.67 5.17
CA SER A 161 -5.76 11.32 5.97
C SER A 161 -7.11 11.27 5.24
N GLY A 162 -8.19 11.25 6.01
CA GLY A 162 -9.56 11.31 5.51
C GLY A 162 -10.52 10.43 6.30
N ASP A 163 -11.76 10.40 5.84
CA ASP A 163 -12.82 9.60 6.43
C ASP A 163 -12.91 8.25 5.73
N TYR A 164 -12.87 7.18 6.51
CA TYR A 164 -12.90 5.80 6.06
C TYR A 164 -14.14 5.08 6.61
N CYS A 165 -14.58 4.06 5.89
CA CYS A 165 -15.63 3.15 6.31
C CYS A 165 -15.20 1.71 6.00
N ALA A 166 -15.28 0.83 6.99
CA ALA A 166 -15.20 -0.62 6.79
C ALA A 166 -16.62 -1.18 6.86
N GLU A 167 -17.09 -1.81 5.78
CA GLU A 167 -18.36 -2.54 5.74
C GLU A 167 -18.05 -4.03 5.85
N SER A 168 -18.55 -4.70 6.88
CA SER A 168 -18.48 -6.16 7.00
C SER A 168 -19.87 -6.75 6.75
N THR A 169 -19.91 -7.80 5.93
CA THR A 169 -21.12 -8.57 5.60
C THR A 169 -20.89 -10.04 5.87
N PHE A 170 -21.75 -10.65 6.67
CA PHE A 170 -21.74 -12.07 6.96
C PHE A 170 -22.79 -12.76 6.11
N TYR A 171 -22.47 -13.97 5.66
CA TYR A 171 -23.35 -14.83 4.89
C TYR A 171 -23.40 -16.23 5.50
N ASP A 172 -24.57 -16.84 5.41
CA ASP A 172 -24.78 -18.28 5.58
C ASP A 172 -25.19 -18.83 4.21
N GLY A 173 -24.25 -19.53 3.56
CA GLY A 173 -24.33 -19.80 2.12
C GLY A 173 -24.40 -18.50 1.30
N ASP A 174 -25.53 -18.26 0.63
CA ASP A 174 -25.79 -17.04 -0.15
C ASP A 174 -26.71 -16.04 0.55
N GLU A 175 -27.28 -16.41 1.69
CA GLU A 175 -28.12 -15.52 2.49
C GLU A 175 -27.25 -14.54 3.27
N LYS A 176 -27.53 -13.24 3.19
CA LYS A 176 -26.93 -12.24 4.09
C LYS A 176 -27.56 -12.37 5.47
N ILE A 177 -26.75 -12.45 6.50
CA ILE A 177 -27.22 -12.65 7.89
C ILE A 177 -26.83 -11.49 8.82
N LEU A 178 -25.82 -10.69 8.45
CA LEU A 178 -25.41 -9.51 9.21
C LEU A 178 -24.67 -8.53 8.29
N VAL A 179 -24.92 -7.24 8.43
CA VAL A 179 -24.13 -6.17 7.83
C VAL A 179 -23.92 -5.07 8.85
N TYR A 180 -22.67 -4.69 9.08
CA TYR A 180 -22.34 -3.51 9.88
C TYR A 180 -21.27 -2.65 9.22
N ARG A 181 -21.21 -1.38 9.61
CA ARG A 181 -20.23 -0.40 9.15
C ARG A 181 -19.52 0.25 10.32
N ILE A 182 -18.21 0.39 10.19
CA ILE A 182 -17.35 1.10 11.13
C ILE A 182 -16.75 2.30 10.40
N TYR A 183 -16.98 3.49 10.94
CA TYR A 183 -16.48 4.75 10.41
C TYR A 183 -15.26 5.21 11.21
N ILE A 184 -14.22 5.60 10.50
CA ILE A 184 -12.94 6.00 11.09
C ILE A 184 -12.45 7.26 10.39
N THR A 185 -12.31 8.36 11.12
CA THR A 185 -11.63 9.55 10.64
C THR A 185 -10.16 9.44 11.02
N HIS A 186 -9.32 9.45 10.00
CA HIS A 186 -7.89 9.59 10.14
C HIS A 186 -7.52 11.06 9.97
N ASN A 187 -7.24 11.72 11.08
CA ASN A 187 -6.83 13.11 11.08
C ASN A 187 -5.41 13.26 10.51
N LYS A 188 -5.21 14.35 9.76
CA LYS A 188 -3.93 14.72 9.17
C LYS A 188 -2.95 15.07 10.30
N THR A 189 -2.07 14.14 10.68
CA THR A 189 -0.89 14.49 11.47
C THR A 189 0.18 15.08 10.54
N ASN A 190 1.00 15.99 11.08
CA ASN A 190 2.02 16.79 10.40
C ASN A 190 2.53 16.13 9.12
N GLU A 191 2.24 16.75 7.97
CA GLU A 191 2.81 16.29 6.70
C GLU A 191 4.32 16.41 6.80
N ILE A 192 4.99 15.25 6.86
CA ILE A 192 6.43 15.19 6.61
C ILE A 192 6.57 15.39 5.11
N PHE A 193 7.19 16.50 4.72
CA PHE A 193 7.50 16.78 3.33
C PHE A 193 8.78 16.03 2.97
N PHE A 194 8.96 15.68 1.70
CA PHE A 194 10.22 15.13 1.23
C PHE A 194 10.75 16.03 0.14
N GLU A 195 11.99 16.46 0.29
CA GLU A 195 12.75 17.00 -0.82
C GLU A 195 13.68 15.91 -1.32
N ALA A 196 13.56 15.58 -2.59
CA ALA A 196 14.48 14.67 -3.25
C ALA A 196 15.33 15.46 -4.23
N ILE A 197 16.64 15.37 -4.02
CA ILE A 197 17.63 16.11 -4.78
C ILE A 197 18.38 15.11 -5.63
N LEU A 198 18.15 15.13 -6.95
CA LEU A 198 18.89 14.32 -7.89
C LEU A 198 20.38 14.68 -7.89
N ASP A 199 21.27 13.75 -7.62
CA ASP A 199 22.70 14.04 -7.49
C ASP A 199 23.49 13.78 -8.75
N ARG A 200 23.42 12.55 -9.26
CA ARG A 200 24.19 12.12 -10.42
C ARG A 200 23.46 11.02 -11.17
N PHE A 201 23.80 10.90 -12.45
CA PHE A 201 23.38 9.83 -13.33
C PHE A 201 24.65 9.10 -13.79
N GLU A 202 24.62 7.76 -13.77
CA GLU A 202 25.73 6.94 -14.23
C GLU A 202 25.23 5.89 -15.22
N LEU A 203 25.80 5.88 -16.43
CA LEU A 203 25.62 4.79 -17.38
C LEU A 203 26.65 3.71 -17.07
N ILE A 204 26.18 2.52 -16.71
CA ILE A 204 27.03 1.39 -16.30
C ILE A 204 27.29 0.45 -17.47
N HIS A 205 26.28 0.19 -18.28
CA HIS A 205 26.36 -0.71 -19.43
C HIS A 205 25.41 -0.23 -20.52
N GLU A 206 25.83 -0.33 -21.78
CA GLU A 206 25.03 0.00 -22.95
C GLU A 206 25.45 -0.90 -24.11
N ASP A 207 24.49 -1.63 -24.67
CA ASP A 207 24.62 -2.22 -26.00
C ASP A 207 24.30 -1.16 -27.06
N LYS A 208 25.34 -0.66 -27.72
CA LYS A 208 25.23 0.37 -28.76
C LYS A 208 24.44 -0.06 -29.99
N LYS A 209 24.17 -1.36 -30.17
CA LYS A 209 23.28 -1.85 -31.24
C LYS A 209 21.81 -1.64 -30.89
N SER A 210 21.48 -1.57 -29.60
CA SER A 210 20.11 -1.44 -29.10
C SER A 210 19.79 0.00 -28.67
N PHE A 211 20.74 0.68 -28.03
CA PHE A 211 20.55 2.04 -27.48
C PHE A 211 21.76 2.93 -27.73
N GLU A 212 21.53 4.22 -27.88
CA GLU A 212 22.55 5.23 -27.62
C GLU A 212 21.96 6.34 -26.74
N TRP A 213 22.48 6.44 -25.51
CA TRP A 213 21.88 7.27 -24.48
C TRP A 213 22.83 8.35 -23.98
N LYS A 214 22.39 9.60 -24.06
CA LYS A 214 23.14 10.79 -23.62
C LYS A 214 22.31 11.56 -22.62
N ILE A 215 22.37 11.15 -21.35
CA ILE A 215 21.68 11.81 -20.24
C ILE A 215 22.67 12.62 -19.38
N LYS A 216 22.21 13.76 -18.89
CA LYS A 216 22.84 14.51 -17.81
C LYS A 216 21.80 15.09 -16.86
N ILE A 217 22.22 15.38 -15.64
CA ILE A 217 21.41 16.17 -14.71
C ILE A 217 21.75 17.64 -14.93
N ARG A 218 20.73 18.47 -15.16
CA ARG A 218 20.86 19.92 -15.30
C ARG A 218 20.17 20.60 -14.12
N LYS A 219 20.88 21.51 -13.47
CA LYS A 219 20.29 22.40 -12.46
C LYS A 219 19.62 23.58 -13.17
N VAL A 220 18.33 23.76 -12.92
CA VAL A 220 17.54 24.93 -13.37
C VAL A 220 16.91 25.54 -12.13
N ASN A 221 17.36 26.73 -11.75
CA ASN A 221 17.04 27.37 -10.46
C ASN A 221 17.40 26.46 -9.27
N LYS A 222 16.42 26.14 -8.40
CA LYS A 222 16.58 25.24 -7.26
C LYS A 222 16.33 23.77 -7.61
N THR A 223 15.79 23.49 -8.79
CA THR A 223 15.40 22.13 -9.21
C THR A 223 16.50 21.50 -10.06
N ARG A 224 16.75 20.21 -9.85
CA ARG A 224 17.64 19.41 -10.72
C ARG A 224 16.76 18.51 -11.58
N MET A 225 16.95 18.57 -12.88
CA MET A 225 16.15 17.84 -13.87
C MET A 225 17.03 16.91 -14.69
N ILE A 226 16.44 15.80 -15.13
CA ILE A 226 17.08 14.90 -16.09
C ILE A 226 16.82 15.43 -17.49
N VAL A 227 17.89 15.65 -18.26
CA VAL A 227 17.82 16.09 -19.66
C VAL A 227 18.74 15.22 -20.51
N GLY A 228 18.40 15.04 -21.79
CA GLY A 228 19.21 14.18 -22.65
C GLY A 228 18.50 13.72 -23.90
N THR A 229 19.14 12.79 -24.60
CA THR A 229 18.59 12.14 -25.80
C THR A 229 18.76 10.64 -25.69
N LEU A 230 17.74 9.88 -26.07
CA LEU A 230 17.77 8.43 -26.27
C LEU A 230 17.56 8.14 -27.74
N ASN A 231 18.56 7.58 -28.41
CA ASN A 231 18.41 7.00 -29.72
C ASN A 231 18.11 5.51 -29.55
N LEU A 232 16.86 5.14 -29.78
CA LEU A 232 16.41 3.77 -29.70
C LEU A 232 16.57 3.09 -31.06
N LYS A 233 17.32 1.99 -31.13
CA LYS A 233 17.63 1.29 -32.39
C LYS A 233 16.81 0.01 -32.59
N VAL A 234 16.18 -0.49 -31.53
CA VAL A 234 15.32 -1.67 -31.52
C VAL A 234 14.01 -1.33 -30.80
N PRO A 235 12.85 -1.91 -31.17
CA PRO A 235 11.61 -1.62 -30.48
C PRO A 235 11.70 -1.94 -28.97
N LEU A 236 11.13 -1.09 -28.12
CA LEU A 236 10.95 -1.39 -26.69
C LEU A 236 9.53 -1.89 -26.48
N GLY A 237 9.34 -3.20 -26.63
CA GLY A 237 8.07 -3.88 -26.44
C GLY A 237 8.00 -4.75 -25.20
N ASN A 238 7.26 -5.85 -25.33
CA ASN A 238 7.05 -6.82 -24.25
C ASN A 238 8.21 -7.82 -24.12
N GLU A 239 9.04 -7.91 -25.14
CA GLU A 239 10.26 -8.70 -25.23
C GLU A 239 11.42 -8.11 -24.42
N ILE A 240 11.42 -6.79 -24.22
CA ILE A 240 12.40 -6.12 -23.37
C ILE A 240 11.88 -6.09 -21.95
N VAL A 241 12.71 -6.57 -21.03
CA VAL A 241 12.36 -6.76 -19.63
C VAL A 241 13.21 -5.84 -18.77
N GLU A 242 12.58 -5.08 -17.89
CA GLU A 242 13.22 -4.15 -16.97
C GLU A 242 13.22 -4.72 -15.54
N GLU A 243 14.36 -4.60 -14.85
CA GLU A 243 14.53 -4.88 -13.43
C GLU A 243 15.05 -3.62 -12.74
N ILE A 244 14.34 -3.14 -11.72
CA ILE A 244 14.72 -1.95 -10.95
C ILE A 244 15.10 -2.36 -9.54
N LEU A 245 16.25 -1.88 -9.09
CA LEU A 245 16.82 -2.13 -7.78
C LEU A 245 16.93 -0.81 -7.03
N SER A 246 16.38 -0.75 -5.81
CA SER A 246 16.59 0.38 -4.92
C SER A 246 17.71 0.07 -3.93
N LEU A 247 18.70 0.95 -3.85
CA LEU A 247 19.81 0.86 -2.92
C LEU A 247 19.84 2.11 -2.02
N LYS A 248 20.27 1.93 -0.77
CA LYS A 248 20.52 3.01 0.19
C LYS A 248 21.96 2.98 0.64
N LYS A 249 22.58 4.16 0.75
CA LYS A 249 23.94 4.28 1.28
C LYS A 249 23.97 3.99 2.79
N GLN A 250 24.80 3.05 3.21
CA GLN A 250 25.04 2.65 4.59
C GLN A 250 26.53 2.38 4.79
N GLY A 251 27.17 3.06 5.74
CA GLY A 251 28.61 2.88 5.97
C GLY A 251 29.49 3.25 4.78
N GLY A 252 29.06 4.18 3.93
CA GLY A 252 29.78 4.60 2.72
C GLY A 252 29.43 3.81 1.45
N GLU A 253 28.77 2.66 1.57
CA GLU A 253 28.43 1.77 0.46
C GLU A 253 26.93 1.76 0.16
N TYR A 254 26.55 1.61 -1.12
CA TYR A 254 25.15 1.42 -1.49
C TYR A 254 24.76 -0.05 -1.30
N ARG A 255 23.84 -0.29 -0.38
CA ARG A 255 23.31 -1.63 -0.06
C ARG A 255 21.87 -1.75 -0.54
N TYR A 256 21.51 -2.96 -0.96
CA TYR A 256 20.15 -3.25 -1.39
C TYR A 256 19.14 -2.94 -0.29
N MET A 257 18.13 -2.18 -0.67
CA MET A 257 16.90 -2.07 0.10
C MET A 257 15.97 -3.21 -0.34
N ALA A 258 15.02 -3.60 0.51
CA ALA A 258 14.07 -4.68 0.23
C ALA A 258 13.15 -4.45 -1.00
N TYR A 259 13.31 -3.35 -1.73
CA TYR A 259 12.53 -3.04 -2.92
C TYR A 259 13.28 -3.41 -4.21
N LYS A 260 12.78 -4.47 -4.86
CA LYS A 260 13.21 -4.96 -6.15
C LYS A 260 12.00 -5.16 -7.05
N VAL A 261 11.93 -4.39 -8.13
CA VAL A 261 11.00 -4.69 -9.22
C VAL A 261 11.59 -5.86 -9.99
N LYS A 262 10.95 -7.03 -9.88
CA LYS A 262 11.36 -8.21 -10.67
C LYS A 262 11.28 -7.86 -12.14
N LYS A 263 12.18 -8.45 -12.93
CA LYS A 263 12.11 -8.57 -14.39
C LYS A 263 10.67 -8.56 -14.92
N THR A 264 10.23 -7.39 -15.41
CA THR A 264 8.88 -7.13 -15.93
C THR A 264 8.98 -6.52 -17.32
N PRO A 265 8.14 -6.92 -18.29
CA PRO A 265 8.12 -6.30 -19.62
C PRO A 265 8.03 -4.77 -19.53
N PHE A 266 8.85 -4.06 -20.32
CA PHE A 266 8.99 -2.60 -20.26
C PHE A 266 7.65 -1.87 -20.34
N CYS A 267 6.82 -2.21 -21.34
CA CYS A 267 5.53 -1.55 -21.54
C CYS A 267 4.55 -1.83 -20.41
N LYS A 268 4.60 -3.02 -19.82
CA LYS A 268 3.75 -3.34 -18.67
C LYS A 268 4.19 -2.53 -17.45
N LEU A 269 5.50 -2.49 -17.19
CA LEU A 269 6.03 -1.79 -16.02
C LEU A 269 5.72 -0.29 -16.08
N ASN A 270 6.03 0.34 -17.21
CA ASN A 270 5.91 1.78 -17.38
C ASN A 270 4.50 2.23 -17.77
N GLY A 271 3.71 1.38 -18.45
CA GLY A 271 2.32 1.68 -18.79
C GLY A 271 1.36 1.57 -17.59
N GLU A 272 1.67 0.72 -16.62
CA GLU A 272 0.91 0.64 -15.36
C GLU A 272 1.38 1.67 -14.31
N ASP A 273 2.48 2.39 -14.57
CA ASP A 273 3.00 3.41 -13.66
C ASP A 273 2.19 4.70 -13.74
N LYS A 274 1.56 5.05 -12.61
CA LYS A 274 0.71 6.24 -12.47
C LYS A 274 1.43 7.43 -11.85
N PHE A 275 2.69 7.26 -11.44
CA PHE A 275 3.41 8.24 -10.66
C PHE A 275 4.57 8.85 -11.44
N PHE A 276 5.50 8.03 -11.93
CA PHE A 276 6.71 8.55 -12.56
C PHE A 276 6.53 8.73 -14.07
N TYR A 277 5.95 7.75 -14.76
CA TYR A 277 5.78 7.79 -16.22
C TYR A 277 5.01 9.03 -16.72
N PRO A 278 3.90 9.48 -16.10
CA PRO A 278 3.20 10.67 -16.57
C PRO A 278 4.04 11.95 -16.53
N ASP A 279 4.88 12.12 -15.50
CA ASP A 279 5.78 13.28 -15.40
C ASP A 279 7.00 13.14 -16.32
N PHE A 280 7.50 11.91 -16.50
CA PHE A 280 8.53 11.59 -17.49
C PHE A 280 8.06 11.90 -18.91
N ALA A 281 6.87 11.44 -19.31
CA ALA A 281 6.28 11.71 -20.62
C ALA A 281 6.02 13.21 -20.82
N ARG A 282 5.55 13.94 -19.80
CA ARG A 282 5.36 15.39 -19.89
C ARG A 282 6.66 16.15 -20.14
N GLY A 283 7.78 15.65 -19.61
CA GLY A 283 9.10 16.24 -19.76
C GLY A 283 9.92 15.70 -20.94
N SER A 284 9.32 14.96 -21.87
CA SER A 284 10.02 14.29 -22.96
C SER A 284 9.17 14.14 -24.24
N ASP A 285 9.78 13.57 -25.29
CA ASP A 285 9.09 13.18 -26.53
C ASP A 285 8.43 11.78 -26.43
N PHE A 286 8.39 11.16 -25.25
CA PHE A 286 7.72 9.87 -25.08
C PHE A 286 6.19 10.03 -25.12
N PRO A 287 5.45 9.01 -25.61
CA PRO A 287 4.00 9.07 -25.66
C PRO A 287 3.39 9.15 -24.25
N SER A 288 2.37 9.98 -24.08
CA SER A 288 1.68 10.13 -22.80
C SER A 288 0.90 8.88 -22.36
N ASN A 289 0.51 8.02 -23.32
CA ASN A 289 -0.15 6.75 -23.07
C ASN A 289 0.70 5.59 -23.62
N LEU A 290 1.62 5.07 -22.80
CA LEU A 290 2.53 4.02 -23.23
C LEU A 290 1.82 2.71 -23.60
N ILE A 291 0.68 2.40 -22.97
CA ILE A 291 -0.04 1.15 -23.23
C ILE A 291 -0.53 1.09 -24.68
N GLU A 292 -1.07 2.21 -25.19
CA GLU A 292 -1.56 2.31 -26.57
C GLU A 292 -0.44 2.46 -27.60
N ASN A 293 0.72 2.97 -27.19
CA ASN A 293 1.87 3.24 -28.05
C ASN A 293 2.99 2.22 -27.89
N CYS A 294 2.71 1.07 -27.27
CA CYS A 294 3.65 -0.03 -27.14
C CYS A 294 3.53 -1.01 -28.32
N PRO A 295 4.63 -1.52 -28.89
CA PRO A 295 6.03 -1.23 -28.53
C PRO A 295 6.47 0.17 -28.96
N LEU A 296 7.33 0.81 -28.16
CA LEU A 296 7.96 2.07 -28.59
C LEU A 296 8.84 1.79 -29.79
N GLN A 297 8.68 2.60 -30.84
CA GLN A 297 9.39 2.40 -32.09
C GLN A 297 10.84 2.92 -32.02
N PRO A 298 11.76 2.35 -32.81
CA PRO A 298 13.13 2.85 -32.94
C PRO A 298 13.17 4.29 -33.45
N GLU A 299 13.42 5.23 -32.55
CA GLU A 299 13.42 6.66 -32.81
C GLU A 299 14.35 7.42 -31.86
N ASN A 300 14.56 8.70 -32.13
CA ASN A 300 15.27 9.61 -31.22
C ASN A 300 14.26 10.30 -30.29
N TYR A 301 14.33 9.98 -29.00
CA TYR A 301 13.52 10.61 -27.97
C TYR A 301 14.35 11.63 -27.18
N THR A 302 13.81 12.84 -26.98
CA THR A 302 14.46 13.88 -26.17
C THR A 302 13.82 13.96 -24.79
N LEU A 303 14.64 14.13 -23.75
CA LEU A 303 14.23 14.53 -22.42
C LEU A 303 14.49 16.04 -22.27
N HIS A 304 13.43 16.84 -22.33
CA HIS A 304 13.49 18.31 -22.26
C HIS A 304 13.70 18.82 -20.83
N GLY A 305 13.33 18.01 -19.85
CA GLY A 305 13.46 18.35 -18.44
C GLY A 305 12.49 17.54 -17.60
N VAL A 306 12.88 16.32 -17.27
CA VAL A 306 12.09 15.48 -16.37
C VAL A 306 12.39 15.88 -14.93
N ASN A 307 11.40 16.47 -14.27
CA ASN A 307 11.43 16.73 -12.83
C ASN A 307 10.88 15.51 -12.11
N LEU A 308 11.68 14.92 -11.22
CA LEU A 308 11.19 13.86 -10.35
C LEU A 308 10.45 14.49 -9.18
N MET A 309 9.18 14.81 -9.40
CA MET A 309 8.29 15.31 -8.36
C MET A 309 7.99 14.14 -7.41
N LEU A 310 8.84 13.96 -6.40
CA LEU A 310 8.64 12.92 -5.38
C LEU A 310 7.55 13.28 -4.37
N GLU A 311 6.79 14.36 -4.62
CA GLU A 311 5.60 14.77 -3.88
C GLU A 311 4.55 13.65 -3.77
N ASN A 312 4.59 12.69 -4.71
CA ASN A 312 3.69 11.54 -4.77
C ASN A 312 4.27 10.23 -4.21
N ILE A 313 5.50 10.23 -3.68
CA ILE A 313 6.02 9.02 -2.99
C ILE A 313 5.27 8.84 -1.67
N PRO A 314 4.71 7.64 -1.38
CA PRO A 314 4.06 7.37 -0.10
C PRO A 314 4.97 7.74 1.07
N LYS A 315 4.47 8.66 1.91
CA LYS A 315 5.16 9.55 2.86
C LYS A 315 5.98 8.89 3.99
N VAL A 316 6.24 7.58 3.91
CA VAL A 316 6.76 6.82 5.07
C VAL A 316 7.59 5.59 4.67
N VAL A 317 7.80 5.34 3.38
CA VAL A 317 8.58 4.17 2.92
C VAL A 317 10.07 4.48 2.81
N VAL A 318 10.45 5.75 2.68
CA VAL A 318 11.82 6.15 2.33
C VAL A 318 12.43 7.04 3.43
N PRO A 319 13.24 6.51 4.35
CA PRO A 319 13.93 7.33 5.35
C PRO A 319 14.89 8.33 4.71
N SER A 320 15.21 9.45 5.37
CA SER A 320 16.22 10.37 4.82
C SER A 320 17.56 9.67 4.55
N GLY A 321 18.29 10.16 3.55
CA GLY A 321 19.64 9.71 3.21
C GLY A 321 19.90 9.63 1.70
N ASP A 322 21.04 9.05 1.35
CA ASP A 322 21.46 8.91 -0.04
C ASP A 322 20.94 7.59 -0.62
N TYR A 323 20.29 7.68 -1.78
CA TYR A 323 19.68 6.57 -2.50
C TYR A 323 20.26 6.43 -3.91
N CYS A 324 20.18 5.21 -4.42
CA CYS A 324 20.50 4.88 -5.80
C CYS A 324 19.39 3.97 -6.34
N ALA A 325 18.82 4.33 -7.49
CA ALA A 325 17.97 3.45 -8.28
C ALA A 325 18.81 2.91 -9.44
N GLU A 326 19.01 1.59 -9.50
CA GLU A 326 19.66 0.93 -10.63
C GLU A 326 18.58 0.27 -11.50
N SER A 327 18.52 0.63 -12.77
CA SER A 327 17.64 -0.03 -13.73
C SER A 327 18.46 -0.85 -14.72
N ASN A 328 18.01 -2.08 -14.94
CA ASN A 328 18.64 -3.09 -15.78
C ASN A 328 17.64 -3.56 -16.84
N PHE A 329 18.00 -3.43 -18.12
CA PHE A 329 17.18 -3.89 -19.25
C PHE A 329 17.76 -5.17 -19.82
N TYR A 330 16.88 -6.08 -20.22
CA TYR A 330 17.24 -7.37 -20.76
C TYR A 330 16.48 -7.65 -22.06
N ASN A 331 17.17 -8.22 -23.04
CA ASN A 331 16.55 -8.93 -24.17
C ASN A 331 16.77 -10.43 -23.95
N GLY A 332 15.71 -11.14 -23.54
CA GLY A 332 15.86 -12.51 -23.04
C GLY A 332 16.73 -12.58 -21.77
N THR A 333 17.88 -13.24 -21.85
CA THR A 333 18.85 -13.35 -20.75
C THR A 333 19.98 -12.32 -20.83
N GLU A 334 20.20 -11.72 -21.99
CA GLU A 334 21.25 -10.76 -22.24
C GLU A 334 20.87 -9.40 -21.65
N LYS A 335 21.79 -8.80 -20.89
CA LYS A 335 21.62 -7.45 -20.37
C LYS A 335 22.06 -6.46 -21.43
N ILE A 336 21.21 -5.51 -21.79
CA ILE A 336 21.41 -4.59 -22.92
C ILE A 336 21.57 -3.12 -22.49
N LEU A 337 21.12 -2.77 -21.29
CA LEU A 337 21.30 -1.44 -20.70
C LEU A 337 21.34 -1.53 -19.18
N THR A 338 22.22 -0.76 -18.55
CA THR A 338 22.23 -0.55 -17.10
C THR A 338 22.59 0.88 -16.79
N TYR A 339 21.79 1.50 -15.94
CA TYR A 339 22.09 2.84 -15.44
C TYR A 339 21.72 2.98 -13.98
N ARG A 340 22.28 4.01 -13.36
CA ARG A 340 22.02 4.39 -11.97
C ARG A 340 21.64 5.86 -11.87
N ILE A 341 20.60 6.13 -11.09
CA ILE A 341 20.21 7.48 -10.69
C ILE A 341 20.42 7.59 -9.19
N TYR A 342 21.16 8.59 -8.77
CA TYR A 342 21.44 8.87 -7.36
C TYR A 342 20.62 10.07 -6.91
N ALA A 343 20.08 10.00 -5.70
CA ALA A 343 19.36 11.10 -5.09
C ALA A 343 19.50 11.10 -3.57
N THR A 344 19.68 12.28 -2.98
CA THR A 344 19.48 12.48 -1.54
C THR A 344 18.02 12.80 -1.27
N ILE A 345 17.42 12.06 -0.34
CA ILE A 345 16.05 12.29 0.13
C ILE A 345 16.13 12.89 1.53
N ASN A 346 15.52 14.05 1.72
CA ASN A 346 15.43 14.75 3.00
C ASN A 346 13.97 14.80 3.45
N GLN A 347 13.69 14.29 4.65
CA GLN A 347 12.46 14.58 5.38
C GLN A 347 12.51 16.02 5.88
N ILE A 348 11.52 16.83 5.50
CA ILE A 348 11.31 18.22 5.88
C ILE A 348 10.16 18.31 6.87
#